data_AF-A0A2V7XA38-F1
#
_entry.id   AF-A0A2V7XA38-F1
#
_cell.length_a   1.000
_cell.length_b   1.000
_cell.length_c   1.000
_cell.angle_alpha   90.00
_cell.angle_beta   90.00
_cell.angle_gamma   90.00
#
_symmetry.space_group_name_H-M   'P 1'
#
loop_
_entity.id
_entity.type
_entity.pdbx_description
1 polymer ?
#
loop_
_entity_poly.entity_id
_entity_poly.type
_entity_poly.pdbx_seq_one_letter_code
_entity_poly.pdbx_strand_id
1 'polypeptide(L)'
;MPPDKNRPVTAGIPTAIPILRFDDIFVRLQRPSRAGVLMDVLHTLFEQHFHVPVDRMVPVQGELGGSGRKIVRLTAPGKSAIGILYGVREENVAFLEFSRHFRRHGLPVPEIYAVDLDHGAYLEEDLGDTSLFELLSQNRKGEQIGPAVVKAYRSAIATLPRFQVEAARDLNYKVCYPRASFDRQSISWDLNYFKY
;
A
#
# COMPACT_ATOMS: atom_id res chain seq x y z
N MET A 1 -23.38 -46.08 -63.13
CA MET A 1 -24.44 -45.31 -63.84
C MET A 1 -25.49 -46.30 -64.32
N PRO A 2 -26.81 -46.02 -64.31
CA PRO A 2 -27.57 -44.87 -63.80
C PRO A 2 -28.63 -45.29 -62.72
N PRO A 3 -29.49 -44.37 -62.20
CA PRO A 3 -30.18 -44.49 -60.91
C PRO A 3 -31.70 -44.79 -61.01
N ASP A 4 -32.33 -45.10 -59.88
CA ASP A 4 -33.79 -44.90 -59.71
C ASP A 4 -34.11 -44.27 -58.33
N LYS A 5 -35.00 -43.28 -58.36
CA LYS A 5 -35.44 -42.37 -57.30
C LYS A 5 -36.92 -42.61 -57.04
N ASN A 6 -37.26 -43.02 -55.80
CA ASN A 6 -38.49 -42.70 -55.03
C ASN A 6 -39.08 -43.91 -54.27
N ARG A 7 -38.83 -43.96 -52.96
CA ARG A 7 -39.86 -44.30 -51.95
C ARG A 7 -39.45 -43.76 -50.58
N PRO A 8 -40.41 -43.36 -49.72
CA PRO A 8 -40.13 -42.69 -48.48
C PRO A 8 -39.88 -43.71 -47.36
N VAL A 9 -38.93 -43.41 -46.47
CA VAL A 9 -38.85 -44.07 -45.16
C VAL A 9 -38.77 -42.97 -44.10
N THR A 10 -39.88 -42.79 -43.41
CA THR A 10 -40.00 -42.06 -42.15
C THR A 10 -39.34 -42.84 -41.02
N ALA A 11 -38.38 -42.26 -40.32
CA ALA A 11 -38.12 -42.56 -38.91
C ALA A 11 -37.15 -41.54 -38.29
N GLY A 12 -37.57 -40.91 -37.18
CA GLY A 12 -36.68 -40.40 -36.14
C GLY A 12 -36.44 -38.91 -36.09
N ILE A 13 -37.29 -38.18 -35.34
CA ILE A 13 -36.86 -36.98 -34.59
C ILE A 13 -36.30 -37.49 -33.26
N PRO A 14 -35.12 -37.01 -32.80
CA PRO A 14 -35.16 -36.10 -31.66
C PRO A 14 -34.24 -34.89 -31.81
N THR A 15 -34.87 -33.72 -31.69
CA THR A 15 -34.45 -32.58 -30.85
C THR A 15 -33.03 -32.02 -31.00
N ALA A 16 -32.97 -30.87 -31.67
CA ALA A 16 -32.28 -29.65 -31.26
C ALA A 16 -30.98 -29.83 -30.44
N ILE A 17 -29.85 -29.79 -31.14
CA ILE A 17 -28.58 -29.36 -30.56
C ILE A 17 -28.72 -27.84 -30.30
N PRO A 18 -28.63 -27.35 -29.06
CA PRO A 18 -28.58 -25.92 -28.84
C PRO A 18 -27.23 -25.43 -29.38
N ILE A 19 -27.31 -24.58 -30.41
CA ILE A 19 -26.22 -23.70 -30.81
C ILE A 19 -25.90 -22.86 -29.58
N LEU A 20 -24.80 -23.17 -28.89
CA LEU A 20 -24.24 -22.26 -27.89
C LEU A 20 -23.97 -20.94 -28.59
N ARG A 21 -24.68 -19.90 -28.14
CA ARG A 21 -24.51 -18.54 -28.63
C ARG A 21 -23.06 -18.13 -28.40
N PHE A 22 -22.47 -17.50 -29.41
CA PHE A 22 -21.13 -16.90 -29.33
C PHE A 22 -20.99 -15.85 -28.19
N ASP A 23 -22.10 -15.47 -27.55
CA ASP A 23 -22.13 -14.52 -26.45
C ASP A 23 -21.77 -15.15 -25.08
N ASP A 24 -21.82 -16.48 -24.92
CA ASP A 24 -21.59 -17.15 -23.62
C ASP A 24 -20.11 -17.49 -23.33
N ILE A 25 -19.19 -17.21 -24.27
CA ILE A 25 -17.74 -17.35 -24.03
C ILE A 25 -17.11 -16.01 -23.58
N PHE A 26 -17.84 -14.89 -23.64
CA PHE A 26 -17.28 -13.58 -23.30
C PHE A 26 -17.41 -13.17 -21.82
N VAL A 27 -18.06 -13.98 -20.98
CA VAL A 27 -18.27 -13.69 -19.55
C VAL A 27 -17.22 -14.36 -18.63
N ARG A 28 -16.30 -15.16 -19.18
CA ARG A 28 -15.24 -15.82 -18.39
C ARG A 28 -13.85 -15.41 -18.88
N LEU A 29 -13.14 -14.66 -18.02
CA LEU A 29 -11.78 -14.12 -18.16
C LEU A 29 -11.68 -12.64 -18.61
N GLN A 30 -12.45 -11.74 -18.01
CA GLN A 30 -11.85 -10.45 -17.69
C GLN A 30 -10.83 -10.70 -16.58
N ARG A 31 -9.53 -10.76 -16.93
CA ARG A 31 -8.49 -10.66 -15.90
C ARG A 31 -8.73 -9.33 -15.18
N PRO A 32 -8.89 -9.32 -13.85
CA PRO A 32 -9.01 -8.06 -13.12
C PRO A 32 -7.82 -7.18 -13.49
N SER A 33 -8.08 -5.88 -13.68
CA SER A 33 -6.99 -4.93 -13.91
C SER A 33 -5.98 -5.06 -12.77
N ARG A 34 -4.68 -4.89 -13.05
CA ARG A 34 -3.63 -4.98 -12.01
C ARG A 34 -3.96 -4.08 -10.81
N ALA A 35 -4.60 -2.94 -11.07
CA ALA A 35 -5.12 -2.03 -10.05
C ALA A 35 -6.29 -2.60 -9.22
N GLY A 36 -7.20 -3.37 -9.83
CA GLY A 36 -8.28 -4.08 -9.11
C GLY A 36 -7.73 -5.09 -8.11
N VAL A 37 -6.82 -5.96 -8.56
CA VAL A 37 -6.18 -6.98 -7.70
C VAL A 37 -5.42 -6.34 -6.52
N LEU A 38 -4.73 -5.23 -6.77
CA LEU A 38 -3.98 -4.50 -5.74
C LEU A 38 -4.89 -3.80 -4.71
N MET A 39 -6.10 -3.40 -5.09
CA MET A 39 -7.07 -2.85 -4.12
C MET A 39 -7.72 -3.97 -3.31
N ASP A 40 -7.97 -5.12 -3.95
CA ASP A 40 -8.52 -6.31 -3.28
C ASP A 40 -7.60 -6.84 -2.17
N VAL A 41 -6.27 -6.77 -2.34
CA VAL A 41 -5.34 -7.21 -1.29
C VAL A 41 -5.41 -6.34 -0.04
N LEU A 42 -5.57 -5.01 -0.17
CA LEU A 42 -5.68 -4.13 1.00
C LEU A 42 -6.99 -4.35 1.76
N HIS A 43 -8.10 -4.59 1.05
CA HIS A 43 -9.35 -5.00 1.68
C HIS A 43 -9.18 -6.30 2.47
N THR A 44 -8.54 -7.30 1.86
CA THR A 44 -8.27 -8.59 2.49
C THR A 44 -7.42 -8.44 3.76
N LEU A 45 -6.33 -7.67 3.70
CA LEU A 45 -5.46 -7.43 4.85
C LEU A 45 -6.19 -6.69 5.99
N PHE A 46 -7.03 -5.71 5.65
CA PHE A 46 -7.82 -4.96 6.62
C PHE A 46 -8.85 -5.85 7.31
N GLU A 47 -9.60 -6.63 6.54
CA GLU A 47 -10.61 -7.56 7.06
C GLU A 47 -9.99 -8.66 7.93
N GLN A 48 -8.83 -9.19 7.54
CA GLN A 48 -8.10 -10.18 8.34
C GLN A 48 -7.65 -9.62 9.69
N HIS A 49 -7.23 -8.36 9.73
CA HIS A 49 -6.76 -7.74 10.98
C HIS A 49 -7.91 -7.29 11.87
N PHE A 50 -8.87 -6.52 11.32
CA PHE A 50 -9.95 -5.91 12.10
C PHE A 50 -11.23 -6.74 12.18
N HIS A 51 -11.35 -7.83 11.42
CA HIS A 51 -12.52 -8.71 11.35
C HIS A 51 -13.81 -7.99 10.93
N VAL A 52 -13.68 -6.88 10.20
CA VAL A 52 -14.77 -6.08 9.65
C VAL A 52 -14.41 -5.60 8.24
N PRO A 53 -15.38 -5.50 7.31
CA PRO A 53 -15.14 -4.98 5.98
C PRO A 53 -14.74 -3.51 6.00
N VAL A 54 -14.02 -3.09 4.96
CA VAL A 54 -13.69 -1.69 4.73
C VAL A 54 -14.94 -0.96 4.24
N ASP A 55 -15.35 0.11 4.93
CA ASP A 55 -16.45 0.97 4.49
C ASP A 55 -16.00 1.95 3.42
N ARG A 56 -14.82 2.53 3.60
CA ARG A 56 -14.30 3.57 2.71
C ARG A 56 -12.78 3.47 2.59
N MET A 57 -12.30 3.68 1.37
CA MET A 57 -10.88 3.77 1.05
C MET A 57 -10.62 5.09 0.30
N VAL A 58 -9.68 5.89 0.79
CA VAL A 58 -9.36 7.22 0.23
C VAL A 58 -7.85 7.36 0.07
N PRO A 59 -7.33 7.86 -1.07
CA PRO A 59 -5.93 8.23 -1.18
C PRO A 59 -5.54 9.28 -0.13
N VAL A 60 -4.44 9.07 0.60
CA VAL A 60 -3.92 10.03 1.60
C VAL A 60 -3.11 11.13 0.93
N GLN A 61 -2.45 10.79 -0.17
CA GLN A 61 -1.70 11.72 -1.00
C GLN A 61 -2.27 11.66 -2.43
N GLY A 62 -2.20 12.79 -3.15
CA GLY A 62 -2.50 12.82 -4.58
C GLY A 62 -1.47 12.02 -5.39
N GLU A 63 -1.65 11.94 -6.71
CA GLU A 63 -0.77 11.17 -7.62
C GLU A 63 0.72 11.62 -7.63
N LEU A 64 1.04 12.74 -6.97
CA LEU A 64 2.39 13.33 -6.87
C LEU A 64 3.12 12.98 -5.55
N GLY A 65 2.82 11.84 -4.93
CA GLY A 65 3.63 11.33 -3.84
C GLY A 65 5.06 11.05 -4.33
N GLY A 66 6.06 11.76 -3.80
CA GLY A 66 7.46 11.63 -4.23
C GLY A 66 8.11 10.26 -3.99
N SER A 67 7.38 9.33 -3.37
CA SER A 67 7.84 7.98 -3.01
C SER A 67 7.48 6.90 -4.02
N GLY A 68 6.62 7.18 -5.03
CA GLY A 68 6.08 6.18 -5.95
C GLY A 68 5.12 5.16 -5.32
N ARG A 69 4.84 5.28 -4.02
CA ARG A 69 3.90 4.42 -3.28
C ARG A 69 2.48 4.92 -3.49
N LYS A 70 1.54 3.98 -3.62
CA LYS A 70 0.12 4.31 -3.44
C LYS A 70 -0.23 4.16 -1.98
N ILE A 71 -0.57 5.29 -1.35
CA ILE A 71 -0.91 5.40 0.07
C ILE A 71 -2.41 5.67 0.17
N VAL A 72 -3.14 4.76 0.81
CA VAL A 72 -4.59 4.87 0.98
C VAL A 72 -4.95 4.70 2.45
N ARG A 73 -5.92 5.47 2.92
CA ARG A 73 -6.55 5.28 4.22
C ARG A 73 -7.77 4.40 4.04
N LEU A 74 -7.85 3.34 4.82
CA LEU A 74 -9.00 2.43 4.91
C LEU A 74 -9.70 2.67 6.24
N THR A 75 -11.02 2.83 6.20
CA THR A 75 -11.84 3.10 7.39
C THR A 75 -13.02 2.16 7.48
N ALA A 76 -13.37 1.78 8.69
CA ALA A 76 -14.61 1.08 9.08
C ALA A 76 -15.08 1.67 10.44
N PRO A 77 -16.24 1.30 10.99
CA PRO A 77 -16.76 1.92 12.22
C PRO A 77 -15.79 1.75 13.39
N GLY A 78 -15.18 2.86 13.82
CA GLY A 78 -14.20 2.89 14.91
C GLY A 78 -12.82 2.30 14.55
N LYS A 79 -12.53 2.03 13.28
CA LYS A 79 -11.26 1.47 12.80
C LYS A 79 -10.69 2.32 11.66
N SER A 80 -9.38 2.56 11.71
CA SER A 80 -8.65 3.22 10.63
C SER A 80 -7.26 2.61 10.49
N ALA A 81 -6.78 2.51 9.25
CA ALA A 81 -5.43 2.07 8.94
C ALA A 81 -4.95 2.65 7.62
N ILE A 82 -3.63 2.73 7.46
CA ILE A 82 -2.99 3.13 6.21
C ILE A 82 -2.55 1.87 5.46
N GLY A 83 -3.06 1.72 4.26
CA GLY A 83 -2.64 0.70 3.31
C GLY A 83 -1.59 1.28 2.36
N ILE A 84 -0.49 0.54 2.21
CA ILE A 84 0.58 0.87 1.27
C ILE A 84 0.63 -0.18 0.19
N LEU A 85 0.76 0.28 -1.06
CA LEU A 85 1.05 -0.55 -2.22
C LEU A 85 2.29 -0.01 -2.91
N TYR A 86 3.30 -0.87 -3.06
CA TYR A 86 4.56 -0.49 -3.67
C TYR A 86 5.30 -1.70 -4.25
N GLY A 87 5.77 -1.55 -5.50
CA GLY A 87 6.35 -2.65 -6.27
C GLY A 87 7.80 -3.00 -5.93
N VAL A 88 8.49 -2.20 -5.11
CA VAL A 88 9.89 -2.46 -4.74
C VAL A 88 9.93 -3.26 -3.43
N ARG A 89 10.13 -4.58 -3.56
CA ARG A 89 10.06 -5.53 -2.44
C ARG A 89 11.11 -5.24 -1.38
N GLU A 90 12.34 -4.92 -1.77
CA GLU A 90 13.45 -4.66 -0.87
C GLU A 90 13.18 -3.45 0.03
N GLU A 91 12.58 -2.40 -0.53
CA GLU A 91 12.21 -1.20 0.21
C GLU A 91 11.06 -1.48 1.21
N ASN A 92 10.09 -2.32 0.81
CA ASN A 92 9.05 -2.78 1.74
C ASN A 92 9.64 -3.62 2.88
N VAL A 93 10.55 -4.56 2.58
CA VAL A 93 11.23 -5.38 3.60
C VAL A 93 12.01 -4.48 4.57
N ALA A 94 12.76 -3.51 4.06
CA ALA A 94 13.50 -2.55 4.88
C ALA A 94 12.56 -1.78 5.82
N PHE A 95 11.46 -1.24 5.29
CA PHE A 95 10.48 -0.48 6.06
C PHE A 95 9.84 -1.32 7.17
N LEU A 96 9.42 -2.56 6.86
CA LEU A 96 8.77 -3.45 7.81
C LEU A 96 9.72 -3.90 8.92
N GLU A 97 10.97 -4.25 8.58
CA GLU A 97 11.99 -4.60 9.56
C GLU A 97 12.26 -3.43 10.51
N PHE A 98 12.46 -2.22 9.96
CA PHE A 98 12.79 -1.04 10.75
C PHE A 98 11.62 -0.61 11.63
N SER A 99 10.39 -0.61 11.11
CA SER A 99 9.20 -0.26 11.89
C SER A 99 9.00 -1.22 13.06
N ARG A 100 9.12 -2.54 12.83
CA ARG A 100 9.04 -3.54 13.91
C ARG A 100 10.18 -3.36 14.91
N HIS A 101 11.40 -3.10 14.43
CA HIS A 101 12.56 -2.86 15.28
C HIS A 101 12.35 -1.67 16.21
N PHE A 102 12.02 -0.51 15.65
CA PHE A 102 11.81 0.71 16.41
C PHE A 102 10.63 0.59 17.38
N ARG A 103 9.56 -0.12 17.00
CA ARG A 103 8.44 -0.38 17.91
C ARG A 103 8.85 -1.23 19.12
N ARG A 104 9.69 -2.27 18.94
CA ARG A 104 10.24 -3.06 20.07
C ARG A 104 11.07 -2.21 21.03
N HIS A 105 11.69 -1.14 20.54
CA HIS A 105 12.43 -0.15 21.35
C HIS A 105 11.52 0.95 21.95
N GLY A 106 10.19 0.82 21.82
CA GLY A 106 9.23 1.79 22.35
C GLY A 106 9.34 3.15 21.69
N LEU A 107 9.70 3.20 20.41
CA LEU A 107 9.77 4.42 19.62
C LEU A 107 8.43 4.67 18.89
N PRO A 108 8.08 5.95 18.63
CA PRO A 108 6.81 6.32 18.02
C PRO A 108 6.83 6.06 16.51
N VAL A 109 6.60 4.81 16.13
CA VAL A 109 6.41 4.35 14.75
C VAL A 109 5.07 3.61 14.65
N PRO A 110 4.42 3.63 13.47
CA PRO A 110 3.15 2.94 13.31
C PRO A 110 3.32 1.44 13.59
N GLU A 111 2.31 0.84 14.20
CA GLU A 111 2.19 -0.61 14.23
C GLU A 111 2.00 -1.16 12.81
N ILE A 112 2.66 -2.28 12.50
CA ILE A 112 2.38 -3.04 11.29
C ILE A 112 1.30 -4.06 11.61
N TYR A 113 0.12 -3.89 11.03
CA TYR A 113 -1.04 -4.74 11.27
C TYR A 113 -1.04 -6.01 10.44
N ALA A 114 -0.70 -5.91 9.15
CA ALA A 114 -0.73 -7.03 8.22
C ALA A 114 0.20 -6.77 7.01
N VAL A 115 0.67 -7.84 6.36
CA VAL A 115 1.66 -7.75 5.28
C VAL A 115 1.38 -8.81 4.21
N ASP A 116 1.46 -8.40 2.94
CA ASP A 116 1.53 -9.29 1.78
C ASP A 116 2.62 -8.77 0.82
N LEU A 117 3.86 -9.23 1.04
CA LEU A 117 5.01 -8.81 0.24
C LEU A 117 4.97 -9.35 -1.19
N ASP A 118 4.20 -10.40 -1.47
CA ASP A 118 4.12 -10.98 -2.81
C ASP A 118 3.28 -10.08 -3.73
N HIS A 119 2.32 -9.35 -3.15
CA HIS A 119 1.58 -8.28 -3.81
C HIS A 119 2.14 -6.88 -3.55
N GLY A 120 3.23 -6.75 -2.79
CA GLY A 120 3.83 -5.45 -2.45
C GLY A 120 2.95 -4.59 -1.55
N ALA A 121 2.16 -5.22 -0.69
CA ALA A 121 1.15 -4.60 0.14
C ALA A 121 1.45 -4.75 1.63
N TYR A 122 1.09 -3.75 2.42
CA TYR A 122 1.02 -3.88 3.88
C TYR A 122 0.04 -2.87 4.47
N LEU A 123 -0.39 -3.14 5.70
CA LEU A 123 -1.29 -2.32 6.48
C LEU A 123 -0.57 -1.85 7.75
N GLU A 124 -0.67 -0.57 8.03
CA GLU A 124 -0.06 0.07 9.20
C GLU A 124 -1.05 0.98 9.95
N GLU A 125 -0.71 1.27 11.20
CA GLU A 125 -1.46 2.16 12.09
C GLU A 125 -1.66 3.56 11.48
N ASP A 126 -2.90 4.05 11.52
CA ASP A 126 -3.22 5.41 11.12
C ASP A 126 -3.00 6.38 12.29
N LEU A 127 -1.93 7.17 12.20
CA LEU A 127 -1.56 8.19 13.20
C LEU A 127 -2.33 9.50 13.04
N GLY A 128 -3.30 9.56 12.12
CA GLY A 128 -4.12 10.73 11.84
C GLY A 128 -3.50 11.67 10.81
N ASP A 129 -4.06 12.87 10.71
CA ASP A 129 -3.75 13.80 9.61
C ASP A 129 -2.75 14.91 9.98
N THR A 130 -2.57 15.17 11.27
CA THR A 130 -1.83 16.34 11.72
C THR A 130 -0.32 16.13 11.67
N SER A 131 0.31 16.67 10.63
CA SER A 131 1.77 16.76 10.56
C SER A 131 2.33 17.90 11.44
N LEU A 132 3.63 17.84 11.77
CA LEU A 132 4.32 18.97 12.42
C LEU A 132 4.25 20.27 11.59
N PHE A 133 4.26 20.14 10.25
CA PHE A 133 4.12 21.28 9.35
C PHE A 133 2.73 21.91 9.41
N GLU A 134 1.69 21.08 9.42
CA GLU A 134 0.32 21.57 9.57
C GLU A 134 0.12 22.22 10.95
N LEU A 135 0.62 21.58 12.01
CA LEU A 135 0.61 22.14 13.36
C LEU A 135 1.31 23.50 13.42
N LEU A 136 2.49 23.63 12.79
CA LEU A 136 3.21 24.90 12.68
C LEU A 136 2.38 25.94 11.90
N SER A 137 1.84 25.57 10.74
CA SER A 137 1.08 26.46 9.87
C SER A 137 -0.15 27.05 10.56
N GLN A 138 -0.85 26.23 11.35
CA GLN A 138 -2.03 26.66 12.11
C GLN A 138 -1.69 27.52 13.34
N ASN A 139 -0.44 27.48 13.83
CA ASN A 139 -0.03 28.08 15.10
C ASN A 139 1.13 29.06 14.96
N ARG A 140 1.33 29.62 13.77
CA ARG A 140 2.36 30.64 13.50
C ARG A 140 1.71 31.94 13.02
N LYS A 141 2.15 33.07 13.57
CA LYS A 141 1.76 34.42 13.12
C LYS A 141 3.02 35.23 12.82
N GLY A 142 3.37 35.36 11.55
CA GLY A 142 4.65 35.98 11.15
C GLY A 142 5.83 35.20 11.74
N GLU A 143 6.65 35.85 12.56
CA GLU A 143 7.78 35.19 13.24
C GLU A 143 7.40 34.53 14.58
N GLN A 144 6.19 34.78 15.08
CA GLN A 144 5.74 34.24 16.36
C GLN A 144 5.28 32.80 16.19
N ILE A 145 5.92 31.87 16.91
CA ILE A 145 5.59 30.44 16.92
C ILE A 145 4.86 30.10 18.22
N GLY A 146 3.69 29.48 18.10
CA GLY A 146 2.86 29.09 19.24
C GLY A 146 3.56 28.09 20.18
N PRO A 147 3.33 28.15 21.51
CA PRO A 147 3.95 27.26 22.48
C PRO A 147 3.72 25.76 22.21
N ALA A 148 2.55 25.40 21.67
CA ALA A 148 2.22 24.02 21.31
C ALA A 148 3.17 23.46 20.23
N VAL A 149 3.52 24.27 19.24
CA VAL A 149 4.48 23.90 18.18
C VAL A 149 5.86 23.71 18.77
N VAL A 150 6.32 24.67 19.59
CA VAL A 150 7.63 24.58 20.25
C VAL A 150 7.73 23.30 21.08
N LYS A 151 6.67 22.95 21.83
CA LYS A 151 6.60 21.70 22.60
C LYS A 151 6.69 20.46 21.70
N ALA A 152 5.95 20.41 20.59
CA ALA A 152 5.96 19.28 19.67
C ALA A 152 7.34 19.09 19.03
N TYR A 153 7.99 20.16 18.57
CA TYR A 153 9.34 20.10 18.01
C TYR A 153 10.38 19.67 19.05
N ARG A 154 10.29 20.17 20.30
CA ARG A 154 11.15 19.70 21.39
C ARG A 154 10.98 18.20 21.64
N SER A 155 9.74 17.70 21.61
CA SER A 155 9.46 16.26 21.75
C SER A 155 10.08 15.44 20.61
N ALA A 156 9.98 15.91 19.37
CA ALA A 156 10.59 15.25 18.21
C ALA A 156 12.12 15.22 18.34
N ILE A 157 12.75 16.36 18.65
CA ILE A 157 14.20 16.46 18.83
C ILE A 157 14.68 15.58 19.99
N ALA A 158 13.95 15.52 21.10
CA ALA A 158 14.30 14.66 22.23
C ALA A 158 14.20 13.16 21.89
N THR A 159 13.36 12.80 20.90
CA THR A 159 13.16 11.41 20.48
C THR A 159 14.19 10.95 19.45
N LEU A 160 14.67 11.85 18.56
CA LEU A 160 15.59 11.49 17.48
C LEU A 160 16.86 10.74 17.94
N PRO A 161 17.55 11.13 19.04
CA PRO A 161 18.72 10.39 19.52
C PRO A 161 18.42 8.93 19.87
N ARG A 162 17.18 8.63 20.30
CA ARG A 162 16.80 7.25 20.63
C ARG A 162 16.76 6.37 19.39
N PHE A 163 16.29 6.89 18.25
CA PHE A 163 16.39 6.19 16.96
C PHE A 163 17.86 5.98 16.55
N GLN A 164 18.67 7.03 16.68
CA GLN A 164 20.01 7.07 16.10
C GLN A 164 21.09 6.38 16.96
N VAL A 165 20.89 6.30 18.28
CA VAL A 165 21.92 5.84 19.23
C VAL A 165 21.46 4.63 20.04
N GLU A 166 20.21 4.60 20.49
CA GLU A 166 19.69 3.48 21.30
C GLU A 166 19.30 2.33 20.38
N ALA A 167 18.33 2.55 19.48
CA ALA A 167 17.83 1.53 18.57
C ALA A 167 18.81 1.17 17.45
N ALA A 168 19.84 1.97 17.20
CA ALA A 168 20.87 1.67 16.21
C ALA A 168 21.80 0.50 16.62
N ARG A 169 21.89 0.18 17.92
CA ARG A 169 22.89 -0.78 18.44
C ARG A 169 22.69 -2.19 17.91
N ASP A 170 21.46 -2.58 17.69
CA ASP A 170 21.04 -3.92 17.26
C ASP A 170 20.17 -3.88 15.99
N LEU A 171 20.15 -2.75 15.29
CA LEU A 171 19.44 -2.62 14.03
C LEU A 171 20.08 -3.53 12.97
N ASN A 172 19.24 -4.28 12.25
CA ASN A 172 19.69 -5.14 11.17
C ASN A 172 20.00 -4.32 9.89
N TYR A 173 21.21 -3.78 9.79
CA TYR A 173 21.63 -2.99 8.62
C TYR A 173 21.72 -3.77 7.30
N LYS A 174 21.57 -5.10 7.32
CA LYS A 174 21.62 -5.92 6.09
C LYS A 174 20.40 -5.70 5.19
N VAL A 175 19.30 -5.19 5.73
CA VAL A 175 18.10 -4.88 4.95
C VAL A 175 18.08 -3.45 4.41
N CYS A 176 19.13 -2.66 4.63
CA CYS A 176 19.22 -1.30 4.11
C CYS A 176 19.11 -1.28 2.58
N TYR A 177 18.16 -0.50 2.08
CA TYR A 177 17.89 -0.31 0.66
C TYR A 177 17.61 1.18 0.39
N PRO A 178 18.02 1.75 -0.75
CA PRO A 178 18.78 1.14 -1.87
C PRO A 178 20.29 1.05 -1.61
N ARG A 179 20.79 1.60 -0.50
CA ARG A 179 22.22 1.65 -0.17
C ARG A 179 22.43 1.09 1.23
N ALA A 180 23.47 0.27 1.38
CA ALA A 180 23.86 -0.30 2.67
C ALA A 180 24.47 0.73 3.63
N SER A 181 24.99 1.84 3.09
CA SER A 181 25.58 2.94 3.84
C SER A 181 25.36 4.29 3.14
N PHE A 182 25.28 5.35 3.94
CA PHE A 182 25.19 6.72 3.45
C PHE A 182 26.59 7.27 3.18
N ASP A 183 27.15 6.92 2.03
CA ASP A 183 28.51 7.27 1.63
C ASP A 183 28.59 8.64 0.94
N ARG A 184 29.80 9.04 0.54
CA ARG A 184 30.05 10.34 -0.12
C ARG A 184 29.22 10.53 -1.39
N GLN A 185 28.94 9.45 -2.12
CA GLN A 185 28.12 9.51 -3.33
C GLN A 185 26.66 9.74 -2.98
N SER A 186 26.14 9.04 -1.97
CA SER A 186 24.79 9.28 -1.44
C SER A 186 24.61 10.71 -0.96
N ILE A 187 25.59 11.27 -0.23
CA ILE A 187 25.58 12.68 0.20
C ILE A 187 25.55 13.62 -1.02
N SER A 188 26.39 13.35 -2.04
CA SER A 188 26.43 14.18 -3.24
C SER A 188 25.10 14.16 -3.99
N TRP A 189 24.45 13.00 -4.10
CA TRP A 189 23.12 12.90 -4.71
C TRP A 189 22.07 13.68 -3.93
N ASP A 190 22.05 13.53 -2.60
CA ASP A 190 21.08 14.20 -1.72
C ASP A 190 21.21 15.74 -1.82
N LEU A 191 22.44 16.26 -1.80
CA LEU A 191 22.71 17.70 -1.96
C LEU A 191 22.35 18.25 -3.35
N ASN A 192 22.28 17.40 -4.38
CA ASN A 192 21.91 17.81 -5.73
C ASN A 192 20.43 17.56 -6.03
N TYR A 193 19.69 16.82 -5.18
CA TYR A 193 18.29 16.47 -5.38
C TYR A 193 17.39 17.70 -5.52
N PHE A 194 17.69 18.79 -4.81
CA PHE A 194 16.92 20.04 -4.86
C PHE A 194 17.50 21.10 -5.82
N LYS A 195 18.53 20.77 -6.61
CA LYS A 195 19.12 21.73 -7.56
C LYS A 195 18.35 21.82 -8.88
N TYR A 196 17.52 20.84 -9.18
CA TYR A 196 16.73 20.73 -10.41
C TYR A 196 15.26 20.53 -10.06
#